data_AF-A0A925XSZ9-F1
#
_entry.id   AF-A0A925XSZ9-F1
#
_cell.length_a   1.000
_cell.length_b   1.000
_cell.length_c   1.000
_cell.angle_alpha   90.00
_cell.angle_beta   90.00
_cell.angle_gamma   90.00
#
_symmetry.space_group_name_H-M   'P 1'
#
loop_
_entity.id
_entity.type
_entity.pdbx_description
1 polymer ?
#
loop_
_entity_poly.entity_id
_entity_poly.type
_entity_poly.pdbx_seq_one_letter_code
_entity_poly.pdbx_strand_id
1 'polypeptide(L)'
;MQLQFVPVEEFYFALTLDTRLLLEWTDAQLVGQVQPALKAQYGQSSTVAAAKQNTFNYVFRIVAEDIPPNTVLEVFDWAEQLRLSSNYGLVRAQDGKVTRLTSYEQRPQLARQVSAHLSSVLAVELP
;
A
#
# COMPACT_ATOMS: atom_id res chain seq x y z
N MET A 1 -11.95 9.31 -1.44
CA MET A 1 -10.57 8.81 -1.60
C MET A 1 -10.44 8.18 -2.96
N GLN A 2 -9.32 8.41 -3.64
CA GLN A 2 -8.95 7.74 -4.90
C GLN A 2 -7.54 7.14 -4.78
N LEU A 3 -7.34 5.97 -5.38
CA LEU A 3 -6.03 5.33 -5.49
C LEU A 3 -5.54 5.42 -6.94
N GLN A 4 -4.43 6.11 -7.14
CA GLN A 4 -3.78 6.20 -8.45
C GLN A 4 -2.64 5.21 -8.51
N PHE A 5 -2.79 4.18 -9.33
CA PHE A 5 -1.76 3.15 -9.50
C PHE A 5 -0.46 3.75 -10.03
N VAL A 6 0.66 3.35 -9.43
CA VAL A 6 2.02 3.72 -9.86
C VAL A 6 2.63 2.52 -10.59
N PRO A 7 2.76 2.59 -11.93
CA PRO A 7 3.27 1.47 -12.71
C PRO A 7 4.79 1.29 -12.49
N VAL A 8 5.32 0.14 -12.91
CA VAL A 8 6.72 -0.23 -12.69
C VAL A 8 7.71 0.78 -13.27
N GLU A 9 7.36 1.44 -14.38
CA GLU A 9 8.17 2.47 -15.03
C GLU A 9 8.37 3.71 -14.14
N GLU A 10 7.42 3.97 -13.23
CA GLU A 10 7.48 5.07 -12.27
C GLU A 10 7.92 4.62 -10.86
N PHE A 11 8.15 3.32 -10.68
CA PHE A 11 8.37 2.70 -9.37
C PHE A 11 9.68 3.12 -8.68
N TYR A 12 10.69 3.59 -9.42
CA TYR A 12 11.92 4.16 -8.84
C TYR A 12 11.64 5.30 -7.85
N PHE A 13 10.51 6.00 -7.99
CA PHE A 13 10.05 6.99 -7.01
C PHE A 13 9.59 6.34 -5.70
N ALA A 14 8.88 5.21 -5.77
CA ALA A 14 8.29 4.53 -4.63
C ALA A 14 9.33 3.88 -3.70
N LEU A 15 10.45 3.39 -4.24
CA LEU A 15 11.54 2.77 -3.47
C LEU A 15 12.21 3.70 -2.44
N THR A 16 12.05 5.01 -2.59
CA THR A 16 12.60 6.00 -1.66
C THR A 16 11.67 6.33 -0.50
N LEU A 17 10.44 5.83 -0.52
CA LEU A 17 9.39 6.23 0.39
C LEU A 17 9.48 5.39 1.67
N ASP A 18 9.69 6.07 2.79
CA ASP A 18 9.72 5.46 4.12
C ASP A 18 8.33 5.00 4.54
N THR A 19 7.85 3.92 3.95
CA THR A 19 6.59 3.33 4.35
C THR A 19 6.77 2.54 5.64
N ARG A 20 5.67 2.45 6.39
CA ARG A 20 5.54 1.57 7.56
C ARG A 20 4.25 0.80 7.42
N LEU A 21 4.22 -0.38 8.04
CA LEU A 21 3.04 -1.22 8.09
C LEU A 21 1.83 -0.42 8.59
N LEU A 22 0.72 -0.56 7.85
CA LEU A 22 -0.56 0.06 8.13
C LEU A 22 -1.55 -1.01 8.60
N LEU A 23 -1.65 -2.12 7.86
CA LEU A 23 -2.46 -3.29 8.17
C LEU A 23 -1.73 -4.57 7.72
N GLU A 24 -1.99 -5.66 8.42
CA GLU A 24 -1.63 -7.00 7.98
C GLU A 24 -2.76 -7.98 8.25
N TRP A 25 -2.96 -8.91 7.32
CA TRP A 25 -3.89 -10.01 7.47
C TRP A 25 -3.15 -11.31 7.20
N THR A 26 -3.11 -12.16 8.22
CA THR A 26 -2.48 -13.49 8.15
C THR A 26 -3.47 -14.50 7.59
N ASP A 27 -3.79 -14.34 6.30
CA ASP A 27 -4.72 -15.19 5.57
C ASP A 27 -4.22 -15.43 4.13
N ALA A 28 -3.72 -16.64 3.90
CA ALA A 28 -3.21 -17.07 2.60
C ALA A 28 -4.31 -17.12 1.52
N GLN A 29 -5.55 -17.42 1.90
CA GLN A 29 -6.67 -17.43 0.96
C GLN A 29 -6.97 -16.00 0.50
N LEU A 30 -6.91 -15.04 1.42
CA LEU A 30 -7.09 -13.63 1.09
C LEU A 30 -6.01 -13.13 0.11
N VAL A 31 -4.75 -13.50 0.33
CA VAL A 31 -3.66 -13.21 -0.61
C VAL A 31 -3.98 -13.76 -2.00
N GLY A 32 -4.45 -15.02 -2.07
CA GLY A 32 -4.84 -15.69 -3.30
C GLY A 32 -6.06 -15.07 -4.02
N GLN A 33 -6.90 -14.31 -3.32
CA GLN A 33 -8.01 -13.56 -3.92
C GLN A 33 -7.58 -12.17 -4.38
N VAL A 34 -6.78 -11.48 -3.55
CA VAL A 34 -6.38 -10.08 -3.81
C VAL A 34 -5.37 -9.99 -4.96
N GLN A 35 -4.40 -10.90 -5.05
CA GLN A 35 -3.40 -10.87 -6.12
C GLN A 35 -4.01 -10.90 -7.54
N PRO A 36 -4.89 -11.87 -7.90
CA PRO A 36 -5.50 -11.88 -9.23
C PRO A 36 -6.44 -10.69 -9.45
N ALA A 37 -7.14 -10.21 -8.41
CA ALA A 37 -8.00 -9.03 -8.53
C ALA A 37 -7.19 -7.77 -8.86
N LEU A 38 -6.08 -7.53 -8.15
CA LEU A 38 -5.14 -6.45 -8.44
C LEU A 38 -4.58 -6.56 -9.86
N LYS A 39 -4.21 -7.77 -10.29
CA LYS A 39 -3.69 -8.02 -11.63
C LYS A 39 -4.73 -7.74 -12.73
N ALA A 40 -5.97 -8.13 -12.50
CA ALA A 40 -7.07 -7.89 -13.44
C ALA A 40 -7.37 -6.38 -13.56
N GLN A 41 -7.31 -5.65 -12.46
CA GLN A 41 -7.66 -4.23 -12.42
C GLN A 41 -6.53 -3.29 -12.88
N TYR A 42 -5.28 -3.61 -12.52
CA TYR A 42 -4.14 -2.69 -12.69
C TYR A 42 -3.01 -3.25 -13.57
N GLY A 43 -3.11 -4.51 -14.00
CA GLY A 43 -2.09 -5.15 -14.84
C GLY A 43 -0.94 -5.72 -14.03
N GLN A 44 0.30 -5.42 -14.42
CA GLN A 44 1.49 -5.94 -13.74
C GLN A 44 1.73 -5.21 -12.42
N SER A 45 2.30 -5.89 -11.43
CA SER A 45 2.70 -5.27 -10.17
C SER A 45 3.80 -4.22 -10.37
N SER A 46 3.88 -3.27 -9.45
CA SER A 46 4.89 -2.20 -9.48
C SER A 46 6.31 -2.72 -9.22
N THR A 47 6.47 -3.93 -8.67
CA THR A 47 7.75 -4.66 -8.62
C THR A 47 7.67 -6.00 -9.31
N VAL A 48 8.83 -6.49 -9.75
CA VAL A 48 9.05 -7.89 -10.12
C VAL A 48 9.97 -8.48 -9.05
N ALA A 49 9.43 -9.10 -8.00
CA ALA A 49 10.26 -9.81 -7.04
C ALA A 49 10.38 -11.29 -7.41
N ALA A 50 11.61 -11.79 -7.47
CA ALA A 50 11.94 -13.16 -7.85
C ALA A 50 11.93 -14.15 -6.66
N ALA A 51 11.33 -13.77 -5.53
CA ALA A 51 11.40 -14.52 -4.28
C ALA A 51 10.06 -15.22 -3.95
N LYS A 52 10.12 -16.20 -3.03
CA LYS A 52 8.93 -16.89 -2.50
C LYS A 52 8.03 -16.02 -1.60
N GLN A 53 8.49 -14.83 -1.26
CA GLN A 53 7.80 -13.81 -0.46
C GLN A 53 7.89 -12.50 -1.24
N ASN A 54 6.91 -11.60 -1.10
CA ASN A 54 6.79 -10.40 -1.93
C ASN A 54 6.65 -10.76 -3.41
N THR A 55 5.83 -11.78 -3.69
CA THR A 55 5.52 -12.22 -5.05
C THR A 55 4.80 -11.14 -5.87
N PHE A 56 4.19 -10.14 -5.21
CA PHE A 56 3.71 -8.91 -5.83
C PHE A 56 3.83 -7.71 -4.88
N ASN A 57 4.02 -6.52 -5.44
CA ASN A 57 3.80 -5.25 -4.75
C ASN A 57 3.13 -4.25 -5.71
N TYR A 58 1.93 -3.79 -5.37
CA TYR A 58 1.23 -2.71 -6.06
C TYR A 58 1.32 -1.43 -5.24
N VAL A 59 1.85 -0.37 -5.85
CA VAL A 59 1.95 0.93 -5.22
C VAL A 59 0.91 1.88 -5.78
N PHE A 60 0.29 2.65 -4.90
CA PHE A 60 -0.70 3.66 -5.23
C PHE A 60 -0.33 4.99 -4.59
N ARG A 61 -0.58 6.10 -5.29
CA ARG A 61 -0.68 7.42 -4.67
C ARG A 61 -2.11 7.58 -4.14
N ILE A 62 -2.25 8.01 -2.89
CA ILE A 62 -3.55 8.33 -2.30
C ILE A 62 -3.88 9.78 -2.62
N VAL A 63 -5.03 10.01 -3.26
CA VAL A 63 -5.56 11.35 -3.54
C VAL A 63 -6.85 11.56 -2.75
N ALA A 64 -6.80 12.46 -1.78
CA ALA A 64 -7.92 12.91 -0.95
C ALA A 64 -7.62 14.29 -0.35
N GLU A 65 -8.66 15.04 0.03
CA GLU A 65 -8.55 16.42 0.51
C GLU A 65 -7.79 16.53 1.85
N ASP A 66 -7.94 15.54 2.73
CA ASP A 66 -7.36 15.45 4.07
C ASP A 66 -6.05 14.64 4.13
N ILE A 67 -5.56 14.19 2.98
CA ILE A 67 -4.35 13.37 2.87
C ILE A 67 -3.23 14.17 2.20
N PRO A 68 -2.04 14.29 2.82
CA PRO A 68 -0.93 15.02 2.23
C PRO A 68 -0.58 14.55 0.82
N PRO A 69 -0.18 15.46 -0.08
CA PRO A 69 0.27 15.10 -1.42
C PRO A 69 1.50 14.18 -1.33
N ASN A 70 1.58 13.19 -2.22
CA ASN A 70 2.60 12.13 -2.24
C ASN A 70 2.49 11.08 -1.13
N THR A 71 1.36 11.03 -0.42
CA THR A 71 1.05 9.85 0.40
C THR A 71 0.92 8.64 -0.51
N VAL A 72 1.63 7.56 -0.18
CA VAL A 72 1.57 6.30 -0.90
C VAL A 72 1.00 5.18 -0.05
N LEU A 73 0.43 4.22 -0.75
CA LEU A 73 -0.03 2.94 -0.23
C LEU A 73 0.66 1.83 -1.02
N GLU A 74 1.24 0.87 -0.33
CA GLU A 74 1.74 -0.37 -0.91
C GLU A 74 0.81 -1.51 -0.52
N VAL A 75 0.48 -2.37 -1.48
CA VAL A 75 -0.31 -3.59 -1.30
C VAL A 75 0.54 -4.76 -1.79
N PHE A 76 1.00 -5.60 -0.87
CA PHE A 76 1.97 -6.65 -1.17
C PHE A 76 1.74 -7.88 -0.29
N ASP A 77 2.26 -9.01 -0.74
CA ASP A 77 2.32 -10.22 0.07
C ASP A 77 3.63 -10.34 0.84
N TRP A 78 3.59 -10.96 2.01
CA TRP A 78 4.79 -11.37 2.72
C TRP A 78 4.52 -12.63 3.51
N ALA A 79 5.16 -13.74 3.13
CA ALA A 79 5.02 -15.02 3.81
C ALA A 79 3.55 -15.44 4.01
N GLU A 80 2.77 -15.44 2.92
CA GLU A 80 1.33 -15.77 2.91
C GLU A 80 0.43 -14.78 3.68
N GLN A 81 0.94 -13.59 4.00
CA GLN A 81 0.18 -12.51 4.61
C GLN A 81 -0.05 -11.41 3.59
N LEU A 82 -1.25 -10.83 3.57
CA LEU A 82 -1.51 -9.60 2.84
C LEU A 82 -1.12 -8.41 3.72
N ARG A 83 -0.32 -7.49 3.19
CA ARG A 83 0.14 -6.31 3.92
C ARG A 83 -0.18 -5.04 3.17
N LEU A 84 -0.58 -4.04 3.95
CA LEU A 84 -0.66 -2.66 3.53
C LEU A 84 0.40 -1.85 4.25
N SER A 85 1.20 -1.10 3.50
CA SER A 85 2.16 -0.13 4.07
C SER A 85 1.88 1.26 3.53
N SER A 86 2.17 2.29 4.31
CA SER A 86 2.01 3.68 3.89
C SER A 86 3.02 4.60 4.57
N ASN A 87 3.44 5.64 3.87
CA ASN A 87 4.22 6.75 4.42
C ASN A 87 3.35 7.82 5.13
N TYR A 88 2.02 7.63 5.24
CA TYR A 88 1.15 8.61 5.87
C TYR A 88 1.57 8.91 7.32
N GLY A 89 1.68 10.20 7.62
CA GLY A 89 2.16 10.68 8.93
C GLY A 89 3.66 10.49 9.15
N LEU A 90 4.43 10.15 8.12
CA LEU A 90 5.88 10.03 8.17
C LEU A 90 6.53 11.08 7.27
N VAL A 91 7.65 11.61 7.72
CA VAL A 91 8.49 12.50 6.92
C VAL A 91 9.95 12.10 7.09
N ARG A 92 10.71 12.11 5.99
CA ARG A 92 12.16 11.96 6.04
C ARG A 92 12.77 13.33 6.32
N ALA A 93 13.44 13.47 7.46
CA ALA A 93 14.21 14.65 7.81
C ALA A 93 15.48 14.76 6.96
N GLN A 94 16.10 15.94 6.96
CA GLN A 94 17.33 16.20 6.18
C GLN A 94 18.52 15.32 6.62
N ASP A 95 18.52 14.84 7.87
CA ASP A 95 19.52 13.89 8.38
C ASP A 95 19.25 12.43 7.93
N GLY A 96 18.23 12.24 7.07
CA GLY A 96 17.83 10.95 6.52
C GLY A 96 16.92 10.13 7.45
N LYS A 97 16.67 10.58 8.69
CA LYS A 97 15.82 9.87 9.64
C LYS A 97 14.34 10.08 9.34
N VAL A 98 13.56 9.05 9.61
CA VAL A 98 12.10 9.10 9.47
C VAL A 98 11.49 9.52 10.79
N THR A 99 10.77 10.64 10.79
CA THR A 99 10.06 11.15 11.97
C THR A 99 8.56 11.02 11.78
N ARG A 100 7.85 10.90 12.91
CA ARG A 100 6.37 10.82 12.94
C ARG A 100 5.81 12.23 13.08
N LEU A 101 4.84 12.55 12.24
CA LEU A 101 4.01 13.75 12.34
C LEU A 101 2.81 13.47 13.25
N THR A 102 2.11 14.52 13.70
CA THR A 102 0.86 14.39 14.48
C THR A 102 -0.20 13.56 13.75
N SER A 103 -0.26 13.64 12.41
CA SER A 103 -1.17 12.83 11.59
C SER A 103 -0.87 11.33 11.63
N TYR A 104 0.30 10.91 12.13
CA TYR A 104 0.62 9.50 12.33
C TYR A 104 -0.41 8.79 13.22
N GLU A 105 -0.98 9.49 14.20
CA GLU A 105 -2.01 8.95 15.10
C GLU A 105 -3.34 8.67 14.38
N GLN A 106 -3.55 9.22 13.18
CA GLN A 106 -4.76 9.02 12.37
C GLN A 106 -4.64 7.79 11.45
N ARG A 107 -3.51 7.07 11.47
CA ARG A 107 -3.30 5.87 10.65
C ARG A 107 -4.36 4.78 10.83
N PRO A 108 -4.94 4.52 12.03
CA PRO A 108 -6.06 3.57 12.16
C PRO A 108 -7.32 3.99 11.39
N GLN A 109 -7.56 5.30 11.24
CA GLN A 109 -8.66 5.81 10.41
C GLN A 109 -8.36 5.62 8.93
N LEU A 110 -7.15 5.99 8.49
CA LEU A 110 -6.71 5.78 7.11
C LEU A 110 -6.79 4.29 6.73
N ALA A 111 -6.33 3.40 7.61
CA ALA A 111 -6.37 1.96 7.45
C ALA A 111 -7.78 1.45 7.13
N ARG A 112 -8.79 1.89 7.90
CA ARG A 112 -10.20 1.53 7.66
C ARG A 112 -10.72 2.07 6.33
N GLN A 113 -10.40 3.32 6.00
CA GLN A 113 -10.83 3.94 4.74
C GLN A 113 -10.22 3.22 3.53
N VAL A 114 -8.93 2.90 3.59
CA VAL A 114 -8.22 2.17 2.54
C VAL A 114 -8.74 0.75 2.41
N SER A 115 -8.91 0.02 3.52
CA SER A 115 -9.47 -1.34 3.52
C SER A 115 -10.85 -1.34 2.85
N ALA A 116 -11.77 -0.47 3.29
CA ALA A 116 -13.10 -0.37 2.70
C ALA A 116 -13.08 0.01 1.20
N HIS A 117 -12.20 0.92 0.80
CA HIS A 117 -12.07 1.31 -0.60
C HIS A 117 -11.51 0.19 -1.48
N LEU A 118 -10.45 -0.49 -1.03
CA LEU A 118 -9.89 -1.64 -1.73
C LEU A 118 -10.90 -2.77 -1.82
N SER A 119 -11.66 -3.04 -0.75
CA SER A 119 -12.70 -4.07 -0.78
C SER A 119 -13.72 -3.80 -1.88
N SER A 120 -14.16 -2.55 -1.99
CA SER A 120 -15.11 -2.13 -3.01
C SER A 120 -14.54 -2.21 -4.43
N VAL A 121 -13.30 -1.77 -4.65
CA VAL A 121 -12.71 -1.69 -5.99
C VAL A 121 -12.28 -3.07 -6.50
N LEU A 122 -11.80 -3.94 -5.62
CA LEU A 122 -11.35 -5.29 -5.97
C LEU A 122 -12.47 -6.33 -5.91
N ALA A 123 -13.64 -5.96 -5.37
CA ALA A 123 -14.73 -6.89 -5.06
C ALA A 123 -14.27 -8.09 -4.20
N VAL A 124 -13.40 -7.83 -3.22
CA VAL A 124 -12.88 -8.79 -2.24
C VAL A 124 -13.15 -8.24 -0.85
N GLU A 125 -13.59 -9.06 0.10
CA GLU A 125 -13.85 -8.59 1.46
C GLU A 125 -12.54 -8.52 2.26
N LEU A 126 -12.05 -7.31 2.54
CA LEU A 126 -10.95 -7.06 3.46
C LEU A 126 -11.49 -6.79 4.88
N PRO A 127 -10.90 -7.41 5.93
CA PRO A 127 -11.27 -7.16 7.32
C PRO A 127 -10.99 -5.73 7.83
#